data_AF-A0A2S9K2A5-F1
#
_entry.id   AF-A0A2S9K2A5-F1
#
_cell.length_a   1.000
_cell.length_b   1.000
_cell.length_c   1.000
_cell.angle_alpha   90.00
_cell.angle_beta   90.00
_cell.angle_gamma   90.00
#
_symmetry.space_group_name_H-M   'P 1'
#
loop_
_entity.id
_entity.type
_entity.pdbx_description
1 polymer ?
#
loop_
_entity_poly.entity_id
_entity_poly.type
_entity_poly.pdbx_seq_one_letter_code
_entity_poly.pdbx_strand_id
1 'polypeptide(L)'
;MLGDDGWPIGDFGIFLMSDQRGVSGIAGIYTVVFDGQAIVAPIASRAQVRHQRYDPSTKRTTLELVLPAEVDQLALSFTQTGAGIKNLQVIRPGYDVSDPPLFTRAFIDHVQRFGTLRFMDWLRTNNNPVTSWSIRTDPQRIRYNSSKGVPWEHIVTLANQTRQHVWINIPVAATDDYVRQLAQLLKRTLNPGSRIYVEYSNEVWNGQFKQYGTNKALAVEEVKTNPESPLAYDGSRDPNQWAYRRIAKRGKEISDIFRTVFGDPEMMRRIRPVFATQVVNLYASQLGLDFIDAVYGPPAKYFYAMAGAPYFNLGKQQRVEGLSADQVLQAMVQSLNDLPRINEFEKNQALASWYDLPWLAYEGGADSFGPGSHNAKLAANQDPRMQDLCQRYLGSWYQAGGQLFMWFTAGAGNWTTQYGAWELTTDLAITDTPKIRCMDQMLAGPSPSLEGRNKAPGRFDAYAYAGNFPPYSDASKNQVRNLAPGRSIDYLVQATQTGDYQLLLSAATASSGNRIDLSVNGQRVANGFELSGSGWSQAVEQKPIPVTLHAGFNTLRITTRTSNGGYDLQQLTLKP
;
A
#
# COMPACT_ATOMS: atom_id res chain seq x y z
N MET A 1 25.41 -20.67 -21.43
CA MET A 1 25.92 -20.45 -20.05
C MET A 1 26.24 -18.98 -19.88
N LEU A 2 26.15 -18.43 -18.68
CA LEU A 2 26.54 -17.03 -18.38
C LEU A 2 27.88 -17.02 -17.63
N GLY A 3 28.70 -16.01 -17.87
CA GLY A 3 29.89 -15.70 -17.07
C GLY A 3 29.54 -14.95 -15.78
N ASP A 4 30.55 -14.67 -14.97
CA ASP A 4 30.39 -13.99 -13.67
C ASP A 4 29.83 -12.56 -13.79
N ASP A 5 30.08 -11.92 -14.94
CA ASP A 5 29.55 -10.60 -15.33
C ASP A 5 28.11 -10.65 -15.87
N GLY A 6 27.51 -11.84 -15.95
CA GLY A 6 26.13 -12.05 -16.41
C GLY A 6 25.94 -12.07 -17.92
N TRP A 7 27.01 -11.97 -18.72
CA TRP A 7 26.95 -12.11 -20.17
C TRP A 7 27.12 -13.56 -20.62
N PRO A 8 26.57 -13.95 -21.79
CA PRO A 8 26.80 -15.27 -22.37
C PRO A 8 28.30 -15.50 -22.66
N ILE A 9 28.79 -16.71 -22.37
CA ILE A 9 30.17 -17.16 -22.66
C ILE A 9 30.23 -18.13 -23.85
N GLY A 10 29.23 -18.07 -24.71
CA GLY A 10 29.03 -18.94 -25.86
C GLY A 10 27.61 -18.81 -26.40
N ASP A 11 27.23 -19.69 -27.32
CA ASP A 11 25.96 -19.60 -28.04
C ASP A 11 24.76 -19.60 -27.08
N PHE A 12 23.75 -18.79 -27.39
CA PHE A 12 22.62 -18.56 -26.50
C PHE A 12 21.37 -18.11 -27.26
N GLY A 13 20.23 -18.18 -26.56
CA GLY A 13 18.96 -17.61 -26.99
C GLY A 13 18.40 -16.63 -25.95
N ILE A 14 17.57 -15.71 -26.41
CA ILE A 14 16.87 -14.75 -25.55
C ILE A 14 15.42 -14.58 -26.00
N PHE A 15 14.50 -14.69 -25.04
CA PHE A 15 13.15 -14.15 -25.17
C PHE A 15 13.17 -12.70 -24.71
N LEU A 16 12.83 -11.79 -25.62
CA LEU A 16 12.69 -10.36 -25.36
C LEU A 16 11.24 -10.00 -25.06
N MET A 17 10.29 -10.71 -25.69
CA MET A 17 8.87 -10.51 -25.52
C MET A 17 8.13 -11.86 -25.65
N SER A 18 7.05 -12.01 -24.89
CA SER A 18 6.12 -13.14 -24.97
C SER A 18 4.71 -12.66 -24.64
N ASP A 19 3.68 -13.36 -25.11
CA ASP A 19 2.27 -13.05 -24.83
C ASP A 19 1.92 -11.59 -25.20
N GLN A 20 2.35 -11.16 -26.40
CA GLN A 20 2.15 -9.80 -26.90
C GLN A 20 1.05 -9.68 -27.95
N ARG A 21 0.26 -10.73 -28.15
CA ARG A 21 -0.84 -10.70 -29.11
C ARG A 21 -1.83 -9.58 -28.76
N GLY A 22 -2.15 -8.73 -29.73
CA GLY A 22 -3.03 -7.57 -29.54
C GLY A 22 -2.38 -6.36 -28.85
N VAL A 23 -1.09 -6.42 -28.51
CA VAL A 23 -0.34 -5.25 -27.98
C VAL A 23 0.06 -4.33 -29.14
N SER A 24 -0.31 -3.06 -29.02
CA SER A 24 -0.05 -2.02 -30.01
C SER A 24 1.36 -1.42 -29.84
N GLY A 25 1.89 -0.83 -30.91
CA GLY A 25 3.13 -0.03 -30.85
C GLY A 25 4.42 -0.83 -30.63
N ILE A 26 4.40 -2.16 -30.78
CA ILE A 26 5.60 -3.01 -30.73
C ILE A 26 6.10 -3.45 -32.11
N ALA A 27 5.27 -3.40 -33.15
CA ALA A 27 5.71 -3.72 -34.51
C ALA A 27 6.64 -2.64 -35.08
N GLY A 28 7.53 -3.02 -36.00
CA GLY A 28 8.43 -2.11 -36.70
C GLY A 28 9.85 -2.65 -36.86
N ILE A 29 10.77 -1.75 -37.22
CA ILE A 29 12.19 -2.08 -37.44
C ILE A 29 12.99 -1.70 -36.20
N TYR A 30 13.50 -2.71 -35.50
CA TYR A 30 14.37 -2.57 -34.35
C TYR A 30 15.82 -2.50 -34.81
N THR A 31 16.64 -1.72 -34.11
CA THR A 31 18.09 -1.75 -34.28
C THR A 31 18.70 -2.65 -33.21
N VAL A 32 19.51 -3.62 -33.62
CA VAL A 32 20.23 -4.49 -32.70
C VAL A 32 21.72 -4.21 -32.83
N VAL A 33 22.38 -3.98 -31.69
CA VAL A 33 23.82 -3.72 -31.61
C VAL A 33 24.45 -4.51 -30.47
N PHE A 34 25.63 -5.07 -30.69
CA PHE A 34 26.42 -5.74 -29.65
C PHE A 34 27.91 -5.78 -30.01
N ASP A 35 28.76 -5.86 -29.00
CA ASP A 35 30.18 -6.08 -29.16
C ASP A 35 30.46 -7.58 -29.35
N GLY A 36 31.30 -7.91 -30.32
CA GLY A 36 31.56 -9.26 -30.80
C GLY A 36 30.86 -9.59 -32.12
N GLN A 37 31.04 -10.83 -32.56
CA GLN A 37 30.48 -11.36 -33.80
C GLN A 37 29.60 -12.57 -33.47
N ALA A 38 28.44 -12.67 -34.13
CA ALA A 38 27.55 -13.81 -34.03
C ALA A 38 26.70 -13.91 -35.30
N ILE A 39 26.16 -15.08 -35.60
CA ILE A 39 25.01 -15.23 -36.50
C ILE A 39 23.74 -15.07 -35.67
N VAL A 40 22.91 -14.08 -36.03
CA VAL A 40 21.65 -13.82 -35.33
C VAL A 40 20.48 -14.32 -36.15
N ALA A 41 19.59 -15.10 -35.54
CA ALA A 41 18.40 -15.59 -36.19
C ALA A 41 17.17 -15.45 -35.28
N PRO A 42 15.98 -15.20 -35.83
CA PRO A 42 14.74 -15.33 -35.08
C PRO A 42 14.52 -16.80 -34.71
N ILE A 43 14.11 -17.05 -33.47
CA ILE A 43 13.70 -18.38 -32.98
C ILE A 43 12.37 -18.24 -32.26
N ALA A 44 11.39 -19.10 -32.56
CA ALA A 44 10.02 -18.95 -32.04
C ALA A 44 9.44 -17.53 -32.26
N SER A 45 9.87 -16.86 -33.34
CA SER A 45 9.47 -15.48 -33.65
C SER A 45 9.25 -15.32 -35.15
N ARG A 46 8.29 -14.47 -35.51
CA ARG A 46 8.01 -14.08 -36.90
C ARG A 46 8.87 -12.90 -37.38
N ALA A 47 9.79 -12.42 -36.55
CA ALA A 47 10.69 -11.34 -36.92
C ALA A 47 11.62 -11.76 -38.08
N GLN A 48 12.12 -10.77 -38.84
CA GLN A 48 13.10 -10.99 -39.90
C GLN A 48 14.38 -10.20 -39.59
N VAL A 49 15.53 -10.87 -39.63
CA VAL A 49 16.84 -10.22 -39.54
C VAL A 49 17.23 -9.68 -40.92
N ARG A 50 17.67 -8.42 -40.98
CA ARG A 50 18.15 -7.74 -42.19
C ARG A 50 19.44 -7.00 -41.89
N HIS A 51 20.22 -6.74 -42.94
CA HIS A 51 21.41 -5.87 -42.90
C HIS A 51 22.41 -6.17 -41.77
N GLN A 52 22.56 -7.44 -41.38
CA GLN A 52 23.54 -7.81 -40.37
C GLN A 52 24.97 -7.58 -40.88
N ARG A 53 25.74 -6.79 -40.14
CA ARG A 53 27.12 -6.44 -40.46
C ARG A 53 27.99 -6.47 -39.21
N TYR A 54 29.12 -7.16 -39.28
CA TYR A 54 30.20 -7.06 -38.31
C TYR A 54 31.25 -6.07 -38.83
N ASP A 55 31.66 -5.13 -37.99
CA ASP A 55 32.75 -4.20 -38.26
C ASP A 55 34.00 -4.62 -37.45
N PRO A 56 35.06 -5.14 -38.10
CA PRO A 56 36.28 -5.56 -37.42
C PRO A 56 37.02 -4.43 -36.71
N SER A 57 36.84 -3.17 -37.13
CA SER A 57 37.55 -2.02 -36.54
C SER A 57 36.99 -1.65 -35.17
N THR A 58 35.66 -1.69 -35.03
CA THR A 58 34.97 -1.41 -33.78
C THR A 58 34.64 -2.68 -32.99
N LYS A 59 34.89 -3.86 -33.57
CA LYS A 59 34.53 -5.19 -33.04
C LYS A 59 33.05 -5.27 -32.66
N ARG A 60 32.19 -4.67 -33.49
CA ARG A 60 30.76 -4.51 -33.21
C ARG A 60 29.92 -5.08 -34.35
N THR A 61 28.84 -5.76 -33.99
CA THR A 61 27.81 -6.20 -34.93
C THR A 61 26.59 -5.30 -34.82
N THR A 62 26.05 -4.90 -35.98
CA THR A 62 24.78 -4.17 -36.11
C THR A 62 23.85 -4.91 -37.06
N LEU A 63 22.55 -4.95 -36.76
CA LEU A 63 21.53 -5.47 -37.67
C LEU A 63 20.18 -4.79 -37.46
N GLU A 64 19.30 -4.96 -38.45
CA GLU A 64 17.89 -4.58 -38.35
C GLU A 64 17.04 -5.82 -38.07
N LEU A 65 16.07 -5.69 -37.19
CA LEU A 65 15.12 -6.73 -36.85
C LEU A 65 13.70 -6.23 -37.14
N VAL A 66 13.09 -6.73 -38.20
CA VAL A 66 11.73 -6.36 -38.63
C VAL A 66 10.73 -7.24 -37.91
N LEU A 67 9.99 -6.65 -36.96
CA LEU A 67 8.93 -7.31 -36.22
C LEU A 67 7.57 -6.96 -36.85
N PRO A 68 6.83 -7.93 -37.43
CA PRO A 68 5.52 -7.65 -38.01
C PRO A 68 4.47 -7.31 -36.94
N ALA A 69 3.31 -6.81 -37.38
CA ALA A 69 2.13 -6.69 -36.52
C ALA A 69 1.58 -8.06 -36.10
N GLU A 70 0.74 -8.07 -35.06
CA GLU A 70 0.10 -9.29 -34.53
C GLU A 70 1.09 -10.40 -34.12
N VAL A 71 2.27 -9.99 -33.64
CA VAL A 71 3.27 -10.93 -33.10
C VAL A 71 2.96 -11.26 -31.66
N ASP A 72 3.13 -12.53 -31.32
CA ASP A 72 3.02 -12.99 -29.93
C ASP A 72 4.36 -12.90 -29.18
N GLN A 73 5.46 -13.19 -29.89
CA GLN A 73 6.78 -13.38 -29.27
C GLN A 73 7.90 -12.78 -30.10
N LEU A 74 8.89 -12.24 -29.39
CA LEU A 74 10.17 -11.86 -29.96
C LEU A 74 11.28 -12.61 -29.23
N ALA A 75 11.88 -13.56 -29.94
CA ALA A 75 12.99 -14.35 -29.45
C ALA A 75 14.06 -14.52 -30.54
N LEU A 76 15.31 -14.46 -30.10
CA LEU A 76 16.49 -14.47 -30.97
C LEU A 76 17.46 -15.55 -30.49
N SER A 77 18.10 -16.23 -31.44
CA SER A 77 19.28 -17.07 -31.21
C SER A 77 20.53 -16.35 -31.73
N PHE A 78 21.64 -16.57 -31.02
CA PHE A 78 22.97 -16.07 -31.34
C PHE A 78 23.90 -17.26 -31.38
N THR A 79 24.40 -17.58 -32.57
CA THR A 79 25.32 -18.71 -32.81
C THR A 79 26.67 -18.24 -33.33
N GLN A 80 27.68 -19.10 -33.25
CA GLN A 80 29.07 -18.75 -33.61
C GLN A 80 29.59 -17.52 -32.84
N THR A 81 29.22 -17.43 -31.56
CA THR A 81 29.57 -16.30 -30.69
C THR A 81 31.02 -16.33 -30.17
N GLY A 82 31.78 -17.39 -30.46
CA GLY A 82 33.13 -17.59 -29.92
C GLY A 82 33.13 -17.64 -28.39
N ALA A 83 33.85 -16.72 -27.75
CA ALA A 83 33.88 -16.58 -26.29
C ALA A 83 32.65 -15.85 -25.70
N GLY A 84 31.69 -15.46 -26.54
CA GLY A 84 30.47 -14.73 -26.16
C GLY A 84 30.42 -13.30 -26.72
N ILE A 85 29.27 -12.66 -26.57
CA ILE A 85 29.04 -11.25 -26.93
C ILE A 85 28.85 -10.38 -25.70
N LYS A 86 29.07 -9.07 -25.85
CA LYS A 86 28.82 -8.06 -24.80
C LYS A 86 27.95 -6.91 -25.33
N ASN A 87 27.42 -6.11 -24.42
CA ASN A 87 26.65 -4.89 -24.70
C ASN A 87 25.52 -5.04 -25.72
N LEU A 88 24.82 -6.19 -25.71
CA LEU A 88 23.63 -6.41 -26.53
C LEU A 88 22.51 -5.42 -26.16
N GLN A 89 22.11 -4.62 -27.15
CA GLN A 89 20.96 -3.74 -27.10
C GLN A 89 20.01 -4.07 -28.25
N VAL A 90 18.72 -4.16 -27.94
CA VAL A 90 17.64 -4.31 -28.93
C VAL A 90 16.72 -3.10 -28.80
N ILE A 91 16.96 -2.12 -29.66
CA ILE A 91 16.41 -0.77 -29.56
C ILE A 91 15.13 -0.69 -30.39
N ARG A 92 14.04 -0.25 -29.75
CA ARG A 92 12.72 -0.11 -30.38
C ARG A 92 12.74 0.90 -31.54
N PRO A 93 11.82 0.77 -32.51
CA PRO A 93 11.65 1.77 -33.56
C PRO A 93 11.44 3.19 -32.98
N GLY A 94 12.09 4.19 -33.58
CA GLY A 94 11.93 5.60 -33.21
C GLY A 94 12.65 6.05 -31.93
N TYR A 95 13.67 5.31 -31.49
CA TYR A 95 14.62 5.74 -30.44
C TYR A 95 16.01 5.95 -31.03
N ASP A 96 16.78 6.86 -30.42
CA ASP A 96 18.18 7.09 -30.77
C ASP A 96 19.00 5.82 -30.44
N VAL A 97 19.77 5.37 -31.42
CA VAL A 97 20.61 4.17 -31.28
C VAL A 97 21.89 4.45 -30.51
N SER A 98 22.38 5.69 -30.57
CA SER A 98 23.61 6.10 -29.90
C SER A 98 23.41 6.36 -28.40
N ASP A 99 22.20 6.74 -28.00
CA ASP A 99 21.79 6.99 -26.61
C ASP A 99 20.36 6.50 -26.37
N PRO A 100 20.13 5.17 -26.35
CA PRO A 100 18.79 4.63 -26.14
C PRO A 100 18.34 4.87 -24.69
N PRO A 101 17.11 5.37 -24.46
CA PRO A 101 16.64 5.63 -23.11
C PRO A 101 16.38 4.31 -22.36
N LEU A 102 16.54 4.36 -21.04
CA LEU A 102 16.23 3.23 -20.15
C LEU A 102 14.72 2.89 -20.17
N PHE A 103 13.88 3.90 -20.35
CA PHE A 103 12.42 3.76 -20.35
C PHE A 103 11.82 4.23 -21.68
N THR A 104 10.78 3.55 -22.12
CA THR A 104 10.04 3.98 -23.32
C THR A 104 9.26 5.26 -23.04
N ARG A 105 9.06 6.10 -24.07
CA ARG A 105 8.20 7.28 -24.01
C ARG A 105 6.80 6.94 -23.50
N ALA A 106 6.16 5.91 -24.06
CA ALA A 106 4.84 5.47 -23.63
C ALA A 106 4.76 5.11 -22.13
N PHE A 107 5.81 4.48 -21.57
CA PHE A 107 5.85 4.20 -20.14
C PHE A 107 5.99 5.48 -19.32
N ILE A 108 6.89 6.38 -19.71
CA ILE A 108 7.12 7.66 -19.04
C ILE A 108 5.87 8.54 -19.07
N ASP A 109 5.28 8.73 -20.25
CA ASP A 109 4.06 9.52 -20.45
C ASP A 109 2.92 8.98 -19.59
N HIS A 110 2.83 7.65 -19.45
CA HIS A 110 1.80 7.02 -18.64
C HIS A 110 2.02 7.21 -17.14
N VAL A 111 3.24 6.96 -16.62
CA VAL A 111 3.46 7.00 -15.18
C VAL A 111 3.59 8.42 -14.63
N GLN A 112 4.00 9.40 -15.44
CA GLN A 112 4.18 10.79 -15.02
C GLN A 112 2.89 11.45 -14.50
N ARG A 113 1.71 10.89 -14.78
CA ARG A 113 0.45 11.37 -14.21
C ARG A 113 0.38 11.26 -12.69
N PHE A 114 1.12 10.33 -12.09
CA PHE A 114 1.09 10.09 -10.65
C PHE A 114 2.14 10.90 -9.90
N GLY A 115 1.82 11.39 -8.70
CA GLY A 115 2.82 12.04 -7.85
C GLY A 115 3.76 11.07 -7.12
N THR A 116 3.33 9.81 -6.91
CA THR A 116 4.07 8.78 -6.16
C THR A 116 3.94 7.44 -6.87
N LEU A 117 5.02 6.68 -6.94
CA LEU A 117 5.03 5.30 -7.43
C LEU A 117 5.49 4.34 -6.32
N ARG A 118 4.78 3.22 -6.17
CA ARG A 118 5.15 2.11 -5.27
C ARG A 118 5.77 0.99 -6.09
N PHE A 119 6.96 0.54 -5.67
CA PHE A 119 7.80 -0.34 -6.46
C PHE A 119 7.75 -1.81 -6.02
N MET A 120 6.69 -2.22 -5.31
CA MET A 120 6.57 -3.56 -4.70
C MET A 120 6.87 -4.70 -5.69
N ASP A 121 6.25 -4.66 -6.88
CA ASP A 121 6.44 -5.67 -7.94
C ASP A 121 7.80 -5.57 -8.63
N TRP A 122 8.27 -4.34 -8.89
CA TRP A 122 9.61 -4.11 -9.44
C TRP A 122 10.69 -4.69 -8.54
N LEU A 123 10.52 -4.54 -7.23
CA LEU A 123 11.42 -5.06 -6.22
C LEU A 123 11.26 -6.56 -5.98
N ARG A 124 10.31 -7.24 -6.65
CA ARG A 124 9.96 -8.65 -6.40
C ARG A 124 9.82 -8.90 -4.90
N THR A 125 9.14 -7.99 -4.20
CA THR A 125 9.13 -7.95 -2.73
C THR A 125 8.60 -9.26 -2.15
N ASN A 126 7.52 -9.79 -2.74
CA ASN A 126 6.96 -11.08 -2.36
C ASN A 126 7.97 -12.21 -2.63
N ASN A 127 8.26 -13.00 -1.59
CA ASN A 127 9.23 -14.09 -1.63
C ASN A 127 10.68 -13.68 -1.97
N ASN A 128 11.04 -12.40 -1.81
CA ASN A 128 12.39 -11.91 -2.12
C ASN A 128 13.47 -12.63 -1.26
N PRO A 129 14.51 -13.23 -1.88
CA PRO A 129 15.55 -13.97 -1.17
C PRO A 129 16.71 -13.10 -0.66
N VAL A 130 16.71 -11.80 -0.94
CA VAL A 130 17.82 -10.89 -0.61
C VAL A 130 17.88 -10.63 0.89
N THR A 131 19.10 -10.72 1.44
CA THR A 131 19.42 -10.57 2.86
C THR A 131 20.51 -9.52 3.09
N SER A 132 21.62 -9.58 2.34
CA SER A 132 22.75 -8.64 2.46
C SER A 132 22.91 -7.74 1.23
N TRP A 133 23.63 -6.63 1.39
CA TRP A 133 23.85 -5.66 0.30
C TRP A 133 24.55 -6.28 -0.92
N SER A 134 25.51 -7.18 -0.69
CA SER A 134 26.28 -7.83 -1.76
C SER A 134 25.46 -8.79 -2.62
N ILE A 135 24.31 -9.28 -2.13
CA ILE A 135 23.48 -10.23 -2.89
C ILE A 135 22.29 -9.58 -3.60
N ARG A 136 22.11 -8.26 -3.47
CA ARG A 136 21.08 -7.50 -4.20
C ARG A 136 21.21 -7.65 -5.72
N THR A 137 20.24 -7.14 -6.46
CA THR A 137 20.40 -7.02 -7.92
C THR A 137 21.51 -6.03 -8.24
N ASP A 138 22.54 -6.52 -8.91
CA ASP A 138 23.66 -5.73 -9.38
C ASP A 138 23.22 -4.88 -10.58
N PRO A 139 23.30 -3.53 -10.52
CA PRO A 139 22.92 -2.67 -11.63
C PRO A 139 23.78 -2.86 -12.88
N GLN A 140 24.98 -3.45 -12.76
CA GLN A 140 25.88 -3.69 -13.89
C GLN A 140 25.55 -4.98 -14.66
N ARG A 141 24.73 -5.88 -14.09
CA ARG A 141 24.26 -7.09 -14.79
C ARG A 141 23.19 -6.73 -15.82
N ILE A 142 22.98 -7.56 -16.83
CA ILE A 142 22.08 -7.22 -17.97
C ILE A 142 20.68 -7.78 -17.79
N ARG A 143 20.54 -8.83 -16.96
CA ARG A 143 19.25 -9.47 -16.69
C ARG A 143 18.86 -9.26 -15.24
N TYR A 144 17.83 -8.44 -15.05
CA TYR A 144 17.21 -8.21 -13.75
C TYR A 144 15.93 -9.02 -13.54
N ASN A 145 15.48 -9.78 -14.56
CA ASN A 145 14.38 -10.74 -14.40
C ASN A 145 14.86 -11.93 -13.56
N SER A 146 14.98 -11.69 -12.27
CA SER A 146 15.37 -12.64 -11.24
C SER A 146 14.45 -12.46 -10.05
N SER A 147 14.53 -13.38 -9.09
CA SER A 147 13.80 -13.29 -7.82
C SER A 147 14.22 -12.11 -6.93
N LYS A 148 15.28 -11.37 -7.30
CA LYS A 148 15.83 -10.25 -6.53
C LYS A 148 15.20 -8.89 -6.86
N GLY A 149 14.50 -8.79 -8.00
CA GLY A 149 13.88 -7.56 -8.48
C GLY A 149 14.82 -6.66 -9.31
N VAL A 150 14.30 -5.52 -9.71
CA VAL A 150 14.98 -4.45 -10.46
C VAL A 150 16.02 -3.76 -9.55
N PRO A 151 17.19 -3.32 -10.07
CA PRO A 151 18.15 -2.56 -9.28
C PRO A 151 17.56 -1.24 -8.75
N TRP A 152 17.95 -0.86 -7.53
CA TRP A 152 17.56 0.41 -6.92
C TRP A 152 17.93 1.62 -7.79
N GLU A 153 19.02 1.51 -8.53
CA GLU A 153 19.51 2.54 -9.44
C GLU A 153 18.49 2.85 -10.54
N HIS A 154 17.73 1.88 -11.05
CA HIS A 154 16.68 2.14 -12.05
C HIS A 154 15.45 2.81 -11.45
N ILE A 155 15.10 2.49 -10.20
CA ILE A 155 14.05 3.19 -9.45
C ILE A 155 14.43 4.66 -9.27
N VAL A 156 15.69 4.93 -8.91
CA VAL A 156 16.24 6.28 -8.82
C VAL A 156 16.20 6.99 -10.17
N THR A 157 16.64 6.36 -11.25
CA THR A 157 16.59 6.94 -12.60
C THR A 157 15.17 7.32 -12.99
N LEU A 158 14.20 6.42 -12.78
CA LEU A 158 12.80 6.71 -13.09
C LEU A 158 12.30 7.91 -12.29
N ALA A 159 12.44 7.85 -10.96
CA ALA A 159 11.94 8.91 -10.07
C ALA A 159 12.62 10.26 -10.33
N ASN A 160 13.90 10.29 -10.70
CA ASN A 160 14.60 11.51 -11.05
C ASN A 160 14.12 12.08 -12.40
N GLN A 161 13.92 11.21 -13.40
CA GLN A 161 13.43 11.61 -14.72
C GLN A 161 11.99 12.16 -14.65
N THR A 162 11.14 11.58 -13.81
CA THR A 162 9.72 11.97 -13.69
C THR A 162 9.45 12.92 -12.53
N ARG A 163 10.44 13.19 -11.67
CA ARG A 163 10.33 13.97 -10.41
C ARG A 163 9.30 13.42 -9.42
N GLN A 164 9.04 12.12 -9.49
CA GLN A 164 8.07 11.45 -8.62
C GLN A 164 8.64 11.13 -7.24
N HIS A 165 7.75 10.95 -6.27
CA HIS A 165 8.07 10.32 -5.00
C HIS A 165 8.11 8.79 -5.14
N VAL A 166 8.84 8.13 -4.24
CA VAL A 166 9.00 6.66 -4.27
C VAL A 166 8.43 6.05 -3.00
N TRP A 167 7.72 4.93 -3.15
CA TRP A 167 7.37 4.02 -2.08
C TRP A 167 8.08 2.69 -2.31
N ILE A 168 8.96 2.34 -1.38
CA ILE A 168 9.85 1.18 -1.49
C ILE A 168 9.61 0.19 -0.36
N ASN A 169 9.82 -1.09 -0.68
CA ASN A 169 9.67 -2.19 0.26
C ASN A 169 11.05 -2.77 0.58
N ILE A 170 11.38 -2.85 1.86
CA ILE A 170 12.62 -3.47 2.34
C ILE A 170 12.42 -4.99 2.38
N PRO A 171 13.31 -5.83 1.80
CA PRO A 171 13.17 -7.28 1.87
C PRO A 171 13.03 -7.79 3.31
N VAL A 172 12.16 -8.78 3.53
CA VAL A 172 11.82 -9.27 4.88
C VAL A 172 13.03 -9.72 5.71
N ALA A 173 14.05 -10.27 5.04
CA ALA A 173 15.26 -10.80 5.66
C ALA A 173 16.48 -9.87 5.50
N ALA A 174 16.26 -8.61 5.10
CA ALA A 174 17.34 -7.64 4.94
C ALA A 174 18.03 -7.33 6.28
N THR A 175 19.36 -7.40 6.28
CA THR A 175 20.20 -6.99 7.42
C THR A 175 20.19 -5.47 7.60
N ASP A 176 20.60 -4.99 8.77
CA ASP A 176 20.72 -3.55 9.03
C ASP A 176 21.74 -2.87 8.12
N ASP A 177 22.80 -3.58 7.75
CA ASP A 177 23.77 -3.10 6.76
C ASP A 177 23.12 -2.88 5.38
N TYR A 178 22.28 -3.82 4.92
CA TYR A 178 21.52 -3.64 3.69
C TYR A 178 20.68 -2.36 3.73
N VAL A 179 19.93 -2.16 4.82
CA VAL A 179 19.05 -0.99 4.98
C VAL A 179 19.87 0.30 5.01
N ARG A 180 21.02 0.30 5.70
CA ARG A 180 21.93 1.45 5.77
C ARG A 180 22.52 1.80 4.42
N GLN A 181 23.00 0.82 3.67
CA GLN A 181 23.56 1.01 2.33
C GLN A 181 22.48 1.51 1.35
N LEU A 182 21.25 1.01 1.46
CA LEU A 182 20.13 1.49 0.66
C LEU A 182 19.81 2.96 0.98
N ALA A 183 19.69 3.31 2.25
CA ALA A 183 19.46 4.69 2.68
C ALA A 183 20.58 5.62 2.16
N GLN A 184 21.84 5.18 2.22
CA GLN A 184 22.97 5.95 1.70
C GLN A 184 22.94 6.10 0.18
N LEU A 185 22.57 5.05 -0.57
CA LEU A 185 22.37 5.14 -2.02
C LEU A 185 21.31 6.18 -2.35
N LEU A 186 20.12 6.07 -1.76
CA LEU A 186 19.02 7.00 -2.01
C LEU A 186 19.36 8.43 -1.61
N LYS A 187 20.08 8.64 -0.51
CA LYS A 187 20.55 9.98 -0.09
C LYS A 187 21.46 10.63 -1.14
N ARG A 188 22.35 9.83 -1.77
CA ARG A 188 23.32 10.31 -2.76
C ARG A 188 22.71 10.55 -4.14
N THR A 189 21.78 9.69 -4.57
CA THR A 189 21.39 9.62 -5.99
C THR A 189 19.95 10.02 -6.27
N LEU A 190 19.03 9.93 -5.30
CA LEU A 190 17.64 10.35 -5.48
C LEU A 190 17.51 11.87 -5.33
N ASN A 191 16.71 12.49 -6.20
CA ASN A 191 16.40 13.91 -6.19
C ASN A 191 16.02 14.38 -4.76
N PRO A 192 16.64 15.48 -4.24
CA PRO A 192 16.36 16.00 -2.90
C PRO A 192 14.89 16.40 -2.67
N GLY A 193 14.15 16.71 -3.74
CA GLY A 193 12.72 17.01 -3.68
C GLY A 193 11.81 15.78 -3.58
N SER A 194 12.32 14.58 -3.88
CA SER A 194 11.53 13.35 -3.79
C SER A 194 11.39 12.85 -2.35
N ARG A 195 10.16 12.55 -1.96
CA ARG A 195 9.82 11.86 -0.71
C ARG A 195 10.03 10.35 -0.88
N ILE A 196 10.43 9.69 0.20
CA ILE A 196 10.73 8.25 0.25
C ILE A 196 9.83 7.61 1.29
N TYR A 197 8.79 6.91 0.86
CA TYR A 197 7.97 6.06 1.71
C TYR A 197 8.66 4.71 1.87
N VAL A 198 8.89 4.28 3.12
CA VAL A 198 9.66 3.07 3.43
C VAL A 198 8.77 2.09 4.17
N GLU A 199 8.59 0.91 3.58
CA GLU A 199 7.75 -0.16 4.12
C GLU A 199 8.58 -1.41 4.43
N TYR A 200 8.29 -2.07 5.55
CA TYR A 200 8.90 -3.36 5.87
C TYR A 200 8.22 -4.49 5.09
N SER A 201 8.85 -4.91 3.99
CA SER A 201 8.37 -5.93 3.05
C SER A 201 6.95 -5.62 2.53
N ASN A 202 6.20 -6.62 2.08
CA ASN A 202 4.82 -6.50 1.61
C ASN A 202 3.95 -7.52 2.36
N GLU A 203 2.78 -7.09 2.83
CA GLU A 203 1.78 -7.94 3.49
C GLU A 203 2.35 -8.93 4.51
N VAL A 204 3.24 -8.46 5.40
CA VAL A 204 3.85 -9.32 6.43
C VAL A 204 2.83 -9.83 7.45
N TRP A 205 1.58 -9.37 7.36
CA TRP A 205 0.42 -9.85 8.11
C TRP A 205 -0.27 -11.06 7.45
N ASN A 206 -0.05 -11.30 6.15
CA ASN A 206 -0.79 -12.29 5.36
C ASN A 206 -0.09 -13.65 5.40
N GLY A 207 -0.71 -14.62 6.08
CA GLY A 207 -0.19 -15.97 6.25
C GLY A 207 0.00 -16.79 4.97
N GLN A 208 -0.53 -16.34 3.83
CA GLN A 208 -0.33 -17.00 2.53
C GLN A 208 1.07 -16.75 1.96
N PHE A 209 1.78 -15.72 2.42
CA PHE A 209 3.09 -15.37 1.88
C PHE A 209 4.24 -15.90 2.73
N LYS A 210 5.34 -16.27 2.06
CA LYS A 210 6.57 -16.73 2.72
C LYS A 210 7.13 -15.69 3.68
N GLN A 211 7.04 -14.40 3.36
CA GLN A 211 7.54 -13.35 4.23
C GLN A 211 6.83 -13.27 5.59
N TYR A 212 5.53 -13.59 5.69
CA TYR A 212 4.87 -13.74 6.99
C TYR A 212 5.54 -14.85 7.80
N GLY A 213 5.76 -16.01 7.17
CA GLY A 213 6.43 -17.16 7.78
C GLY A 213 7.84 -16.83 8.27
N THR A 214 8.65 -16.15 7.44
CA THR A 214 9.99 -15.69 7.83
C THR A 214 9.94 -14.71 9.01
N ASN A 215 9.05 -13.72 8.98
CA ASN A 215 8.89 -12.76 10.07
C ASN A 215 8.48 -13.46 11.39
N LYS A 216 7.52 -14.39 11.34
CA LYS A 216 7.08 -15.15 12.52
C LYS A 216 8.21 -16.01 13.08
N ALA A 217 8.99 -16.69 12.23
CA ALA A 217 10.13 -17.48 12.67
C ALA A 217 11.18 -16.61 13.39
N LEU A 218 11.49 -15.43 12.84
CA LEU A 218 12.40 -14.48 13.47
C LEU A 218 11.86 -13.93 14.80
N ALA A 219 10.55 -13.73 14.93
CA ALA A 219 9.92 -13.31 16.19
C ALA A 219 10.02 -14.39 17.28
N VAL A 220 9.75 -15.63 16.92
CA VAL A 220 9.86 -16.78 17.83
C VAL A 220 11.31 -16.99 18.26
N GLU A 221 12.26 -16.92 17.34
CA GLU A 221 13.67 -17.08 17.68
C GLU A 221 14.18 -15.94 18.56
N GLU A 222 13.74 -14.69 18.35
CA GLU A 222 14.08 -13.56 19.22
C GLU A 222 13.61 -13.79 20.66
N VAL A 223 12.36 -14.18 20.87
CA VAL A 223 11.82 -14.43 22.24
C VAL A 223 12.48 -15.65 22.88
N LYS A 224 12.81 -16.67 22.09
CA LYS A 224 13.49 -17.88 22.58
C LYS A 224 14.93 -17.59 23.03
N THR A 225 15.66 -16.78 22.27
CA THR A 225 17.08 -16.46 22.54
C THR A 225 17.26 -15.30 23.52
N ASN A 226 16.23 -14.46 23.67
CA ASN A 226 16.18 -13.38 24.64
C ASN A 226 14.85 -13.42 25.43
N PRO A 227 14.85 -13.99 26.66
CA PRO A 227 13.67 -14.02 27.53
C PRO A 227 13.12 -12.63 27.89
N GLU A 228 13.94 -11.58 27.79
CA GLU A 228 13.55 -10.19 28.00
C GLU A 228 13.18 -9.47 26.69
N SER A 229 12.93 -10.23 25.61
CA SER A 229 12.56 -9.64 24.33
C SER A 229 11.33 -8.74 24.50
N PRO A 230 11.37 -7.50 23.96
CA PRO A 230 10.24 -6.59 24.03
C PRO A 230 9.00 -7.15 23.33
N LEU A 231 9.15 -8.11 22.41
CA LEU A 231 8.00 -8.76 21.75
C LEU A 231 7.06 -9.43 22.77
N ALA A 232 7.55 -9.78 23.97
CA ALA A 232 6.76 -10.33 25.06
C ALA A 232 6.60 -9.35 26.25
N TYR A 233 6.60 -8.03 26.01
CA TYR A 233 6.56 -6.99 27.06
C TYR A 233 5.40 -7.11 28.08
N ASP A 234 4.30 -7.75 27.68
CA ASP A 234 3.10 -7.99 28.48
C ASP A 234 3.00 -9.44 29.00
N GLY A 235 4.07 -10.22 28.87
CA GLY A 235 4.12 -11.64 29.23
C GLY A 235 3.41 -12.58 28.25
N SER A 236 2.95 -12.08 27.09
CA SER A 236 2.29 -12.91 26.07
C SER A 236 3.17 -14.08 25.64
N ARG A 237 2.56 -15.26 25.53
CA ARG A 237 3.17 -16.50 25.03
C ARG A 237 2.70 -16.91 23.63
N ASP A 238 1.93 -16.03 22.96
CA ASP A 238 1.38 -16.32 21.64
C ASP A 238 2.34 -15.88 20.52
N PRO A 239 2.91 -16.83 19.75
CA PRO A 239 3.83 -16.49 18.67
C PRO A 239 3.17 -15.69 17.53
N ASN A 240 1.84 -15.69 17.39
CA ASN A 240 1.17 -14.83 16.41
C ASN A 240 1.18 -13.36 16.86
N GLN A 241 1.01 -13.09 18.15
CA GLN A 241 1.14 -11.73 18.68
C GLN A 241 2.56 -11.22 18.50
N TRP A 242 3.57 -12.04 18.82
CA TRP A 242 4.97 -11.67 18.60
C TRP A 242 5.26 -11.37 17.12
N ALA A 243 4.68 -12.15 16.19
CA ALA A 243 4.85 -11.91 14.76
C ALA A 243 4.35 -10.52 14.35
N TYR A 244 3.14 -10.13 14.76
CA TYR A 244 2.59 -8.79 14.46
C TYR A 244 3.38 -7.67 15.14
N ARG A 245 3.79 -7.83 16.41
CA ARG A 245 4.68 -6.87 17.11
C ARG A 245 6.00 -6.70 16.37
N ARG A 246 6.54 -7.81 15.83
CA ARG A 246 7.80 -7.76 15.08
C ARG A 246 7.68 -6.98 13.78
N ILE A 247 6.52 -6.95 13.12
CA ILE A 247 6.30 -6.08 11.95
C ILE A 247 6.55 -4.63 12.35
N ALA A 248 5.96 -4.18 13.46
CA ALA A 248 6.14 -2.83 13.98
C ALA A 248 7.57 -2.61 14.50
N LYS A 249 8.14 -3.54 15.28
CA LYS A 249 9.53 -3.46 15.75
C LYS A 249 10.51 -3.26 14.60
N ARG A 250 10.39 -4.08 13.54
CA ARG A 250 11.30 -4.01 12.39
C ARG A 250 11.08 -2.74 11.55
N GLY A 251 9.84 -2.29 11.41
CA GLY A 251 9.54 -0.99 10.80
C GLY A 251 10.20 0.17 11.55
N LYS A 252 10.17 0.15 12.89
CA LYS A 252 10.85 1.12 13.75
C LYS A 252 12.37 1.06 13.60
N GLU A 253 12.97 -0.13 13.60
CA GLU A 253 14.43 -0.28 13.39
C GLU A 253 14.87 0.27 12.03
N ILE A 254 14.08 0.01 10.97
CA ILE A 254 14.32 0.59 9.64
C ILE A 254 14.23 2.12 9.68
N SER A 255 13.22 2.67 10.35
CA SER A 255 13.07 4.11 10.58
C SER A 255 14.32 4.72 11.23
N ASP A 256 14.85 4.09 12.29
CA ASP A 256 16.06 4.55 12.99
C ASP A 256 17.33 4.49 12.12
N ILE A 257 17.46 3.46 11.26
CA ILE A 257 18.59 3.37 10.33
C ILE A 257 18.54 4.50 9.31
N PHE A 258 17.37 4.75 8.73
CA PHE A 258 17.19 5.90 7.82
C PHE A 258 17.44 7.23 8.54
N ARG A 259 16.97 7.37 9.79
CA ARG A 259 17.22 8.54 10.64
C ARG A 259 18.70 8.78 10.89
N THR A 260 19.48 7.73 11.13
CA THR A 260 20.94 7.82 11.29
C THR A 260 21.63 8.33 10.01
N VAL A 261 21.11 7.95 8.83
CA VAL A 261 21.71 8.33 7.54
C VAL A 261 21.27 9.71 7.07
N PHE A 262 19.98 10.04 7.19
CA PHE A 262 19.40 11.29 6.68
C PHE A 262 19.38 12.42 7.72
N GLY A 263 19.34 12.10 9.01
CA GLY A 263 19.18 13.04 10.11
C GLY A 263 17.71 13.26 10.48
N ASP A 264 17.47 13.63 11.74
CA ASP A 264 16.13 13.91 12.28
C ASP A 264 15.29 14.91 11.47
N PRO A 265 15.85 16.03 10.93
CA PRO A 265 15.06 17.00 10.16
C PRO A 265 14.45 16.45 8.86
N GLU A 266 14.97 15.35 8.34
CA GLU A 266 14.45 14.69 7.14
C GLU A 266 13.34 13.69 7.45
N MET A 267 13.26 13.20 8.68
CA MET A 267 12.30 12.18 9.09
C MET A 267 10.89 12.77 9.18
N MET A 268 9.90 11.99 8.74
CA MET A 268 8.49 12.37 8.56
C MET A 268 8.24 13.47 7.52
N ARG A 269 9.27 14.21 7.10
CA ARG A 269 9.22 15.21 6.03
C ARG A 269 9.51 14.59 4.67
N ARG A 270 10.75 14.14 4.48
CA ARG A 270 11.25 13.49 3.25
C ARG A 270 11.23 11.98 3.38
N ILE A 271 11.72 11.44 4.49
CA ILE A 271 11.69 10.01 4.77
C ILE A 271 10.42 9.69 5.55
N ARG A 272 9.60 8.80 5.01
CA ARG A 272 8.25 8.51 5.49
C ARG A 272 8.11 7.01 5.76
N PRO A 273 8.61 6.49 6.90
CA PRO A 273 8.39 5.10 7.27
C PRO A 273 6.89 4.82 7.42
N VAL A 274 6.38 3.76 6.82
CA VAL A 274 4.95 3.40 6.82
C VAL A 274 4.75 2.06 7.52
N PHE A 275 3.84 2.03 8.49
CA PHE A 275 3.42 0.79 9.12
C PHE A 275 2.19 0.23 8.39
N ALA A 276 2.40 -0.77 7.53
CA ALA A 276 1.39 -1.33 6.64
C ALA A 276 0.85 -2.68 7.15
N THR A 277 -0.48 -2.82 7.20
CA THR A 277 -1.19 -4.04 7.62
C THR A 277 -2.41 -4.30 6.73
N GLN A 278 -3.63 -4.44 7.23
CA GLN A 278 -4.81 -4.70 6.39
C GLN A 278 -6.04 -4.00 6.96
N VAL A 279 -6.81 -3.32 6.10
CA VAL A 279 -8.00 -2.55 6.47
C VAL A 279 -9.01 -3.42 7.20
N VAL A 280 -9.27 -4.63 6.69
CA VAL A 280 -10.24 -5.58 7.27
C VAL A 280 -9.68 -6.38 8.46
N ASN A 281 -8.44 -6.11 8.90
CA ASN A 281 -7.79 -6.76 10.04
C ASN A 281 -7.11 -5.72 10.94
N LEU A 282 -7.93 -4.84 11.52
CA LEU A 282 -7.48 -3.79 12.44
C LEU A 282 -6.64 -4.33 13.61
N TYR A 283 -6.89 -5.56 14.04
CA TYR A 283 -6.19 -6.19 15.15
C TYR A 283 -4.66 -6.23 14.92
N ALA A 284 -4.21 -6.49 13.69
CA ALA A 284 -2.78 -6.48 13.36
C ALA A 284 -2.17 -5.08 13.52
N SER A 285 -2.90 -4.04 13.09
CA SER A 285 -2.47 -2.64 13.22
C SER A 285 -2.40 -2.23 14.68
N GLN A 286 -3.47 -2.51 15.43
CA GLN A 286 -3.58 -2.16 16.85
C GLN A 286 -2.47 -2.83 17.66
N LEU A 287 -2.27 -4.13 17.49
CA LEU A 287 -1.28 -4.86 18.28
C LEU A 287 0.15 -4.38 18.01
N GLY A 288 0.46 -3.97 16.77
CA GLY A 288 1.74 -3.37 16.42
C GLY A 288 1.95 -1.97 17.02
N LEU A 289 0.96 -1.08 16.91
CA LEU A 289 1.05 0.29 17.40
C LEU A 289 1.01 0.38 18.93
N ASP A 290 0.13 -0.39 19.58
CA ASP A 290 0.06 -0.49 21.05
C ASP A 290 1.40 -0.96 21.62
N PHE A 291 2.06 -1.93 20.97
CA PHE A 291 3.39 -2.38 21.34
C PHE A 291 4.45 -1.28 21.21
N ILE A 292 4.44 -0.52 20.11
CA ILE A 292 5.40 0.57 19.90
C ILE A 292 5.22 1.65 20.96
N ASP A 293 3.97 2.05 21.21
CA ASP A 293 3.64 3.06 22.21
C ASP A 293 4.10 2.65 23.62
N ALA A 294 3.76 1.41 24.03
CA ALA A 294 4.08 0.90 25.35
C ALA A 294 5.60 0.71 25.60
N VAL A 295 6.37 0.34 24.57
CA VAL A 295 7.78 -0.06 24.74
C VAL A 295 8.76 1.02 24.31
N TYR A 296 8.45 1.78 23.27
CA TYR A 296 9.36 2.75 22.66
C TYR A 296 8.82 4.19 22.67
N GLY A 297 7.59 4.41 23.13
CA GLY A 297 6.91 5.70 23.11
C GLY A 297 6.14 5.97 21.81
N PRO A 298 5.68 7.22 21.59
CA PRO A 298 4.67 7.54 20.60
C PRO A 298 4.98 7.02 19.18
N PRO A 299 4.07 6.23 18.55
CA PRO A 299 4.31 5.68 17.22
C PRO A 299 4.63 6.71 16.14
N ALA A 300 4.05 7.92 16.20
CA ALA A 300 4.32 9.03 15.29
C ALA A 300 5.79 9.50 15.28
N LYS A 301 6.60 9.14 16.30
CA LYS A 301 8.05 9.38 16.28
C LYS A 301 8.77 8.47 15.27
N TYR A 302 8.25 7.27 15.04
CA TYR A 302 8.89 6.22 14.25
C TYR A 302 8.23 6.01 12.89
N PHE A 303 6.94 6.31 12.76
CA PHE A 303 6.17 6.15 11.54
C PHE A 303 5.57 7.47 11.09
N TYR A 304 5.60 7.70 9.78
CA TYR A 304 4.90 8.80 9.13
C TYR A 304 3.42 8.49 9.01
N ALA A 305 3.06 7.22 8.85
CA ALA A 305 1.68 6.82 8.63
C ALA A 305 1.41 5.35 8.98
N MET A 306 0.14 5.06 9.24
CA MET A 306 -0.44 3.73 9.15
C MET A 306 -0.97 3.50 7.73
N ALA A 307 -0.90 2.27 7.21
CA ALA A 307 -1.49 1.93 5.92
C ALA A 307 -2.22 0.59 5.89
N GLY A 308 -3.22 0.47 5.01
CA GLY A 308 -3.97 -0.76 4.73
C GLY A 308 -4.20 -0.99 3.23
N ALA A 309 -4.80 -2.12 2.87
CA ALA A 309 -5.20 -2.45 1.50
C ALA A 309 -6.74 -2.42 1.31
N PRO A 310 -7.33 -1.26 1.00
CA PRO A 310 -8.76 -1.14 0.68
C PRO A 310 -9.09 -1.56 -0.77
N TYR A 311 -10.04 -2.49 -0.93
CA TYR A 311 -10.63 -2.84 -2.23
C TYR A 311 -12.16 -2.77 -2.23
N PHE A 312 -12.75 -2.57 -3.41
CA PHE A 312 -14.16 -2.89 -3.68
C PHE A 312 -14.23 -4.01 -4.71
N ASN A 313 -15.18 -4.93 -4.56
CA ASN A 313 -15.15 -6.20 -5.29
C ASN A 313 -16.54 -6.78 -5.54
N LEU A 314 -16.61 -8.05 -5.95
CA LEU A 314 -17.86 -8.74 -6.28
C LEU A 314 -18.48 -9.48 -5.06
N GLY A 315 -17.86 -9.37 -3.88
CA GLY A 315 -18.29 -10.05 -2.66
C GLY A 315 -18.41 -11.57 -2.87
N LYS A 316 -19.61 -12.12 -2.64
CA LYS A 316 -19.86 -13.56 -2.81
C LYS A 316 -19.80 -14.01 -4.27
N GLN A 317 -19.85 -13.09 -5.24
CA GLN A 317 -19.83 -13.41 -6.68
C GLN A 317 -18.41 -13.50 -7.27
N GLN A 318 -17.36 -13.24 -6.48
CA GLN A 318 -15.95 -13.21 -6.90
C GLN A 318 -15.51 -14.46 -7.69
N ARG A 319 -16.08 -15.62 -7.35
CA ARG A 319 -15.73 -16.94 -7.94
C ARG A 319 -16.86 -17.56 -8.77
N VAL A 320 -17.96 -16.84 -9.01
CA VAL A 320 -19.13 -17.37 -9.73
C VAL A 320 -18.90 -17.35 -11.24
N GLU A 321 -19.28 -18.45 -11.90
CA GLU A 321 -19.24 -18.59 -13.36
C GLU A 321 -20.56 -18.13 -14.01
N GLY A 322 -20.50 -17.82 -15.30
CA GLY A 322 -21.68 -17.45 -16.10
C GLY A 322 -22.25 -16.07 -15.79
N LEU A 323 -21.49 -15.19 -15.11
CA LEU A 323 -21.90 -13.81 -14.88
C LEU A 323 -21.88 -13.02 -16.19
N SER A 324 -22.84 -12.10 -16.36
CA SER A 324 -22.75 -11.02 -17.35
C SER A 324 -21.92 -9.84 -16.82
N ALA A 325 -21.49 -8.95 -17.70
CA ALA A 325 -20.80 -7.71 -17.29
C ALA A 325 -21.68 -6.85 -16.37
N ASP A 326 -23.00 -6.81 -16.62
CA ASP A 326 -23.96 -6.11 -15.76
C ASP A 326 -24.04 -6.70 -14.35
N GLN A 327 -24.02 -8.03 -14.23
CA GLN A 327 -24.02 -8.68 -12.92
C GLN A 327 -22.74 -8.40 -12.14
N VAL A 328 -21.58 -8.38 -12.82
CA VAL A 328 -20.30 -7.98 -12.22
C VAL A 328 -20.36 -6.54 -11.70
N LEU A 329 -20.83 -5.60 -12.51
CA LEU A 329 -20.95 -4.18 -12.13
C LEU A 329 -21.95 -4.00 -10.98
N GLN A 330 -23.09 -4.70 -11.00
CA GLN A 330 -24.08 -4.67 -9.92
C GLN A 330 -23.49 -5.20 -8.60
N ALA A 331 -22.65 -6.23 -8.64
CA ALA A 331 -21.97 -6.73 -7.45
C ALA A 331 -20.97 -5.70 -6.88
N MET A 332 -20.25 -4.98 -7.74
CA MET A 332 -19.37 -3.89 -7.32
C MET A 332 -20.15 -2.70 -6.75
N VAL A 333 -21.29 -2.33 -7.34
CA VAL A 333 -22.22 -1.34 -6.77
C VAL A 333 -22.63 -1.76 -5.35
N GLN A 334 -22.98 -3.04 -5.17
CA GLN A 334 -23.37 -3.55 -3.86
C GLN A 334 -22.22 -3.48 -2.85
N SER A 335 -20.99 -3.82 -3.26
CA SER A 335 -19.80 -3.66 -2.42
C SER A 335 -19.65 -2.21 -1.94
N LEU A 336 -19.83 -1.22 -2.82
CA LEU A 336 -19.79 0.20 -2.45
C LEU A 336 -20.93 0.63 -1.52
N ASN A 337 -22.14 0.08 -1.72
CA ASN A 337 -23.29 0.34 -0.84
C ASN A 337 -23.08 -0.25 0.57
N ASP A 338 -22.33 -1.34 0.68
CA ASP A 338 -22.00 -1.99 1.95
C ASP A 338 -20.80 -1.35 2.68
N LEU A 339 -19.95 -0.56 2.00
CA LEU A 339 -18.77 0.06 2.62
C LEU A 339 -19.09 0.84 3.91
N PRO A 340 -20.11 1.72 3.94
CA PRO A 340 -20.47 2.46 5.15
C PRO A 340 -21.14 1.60 6.22
N ARG A 341 -21.41 0.32 5.96
CA ARG A 341 -22.01 -0.62 6.92
C ARG A 341 -20.98 -1.57 7.52
N ILE A 342 -19.92 -1.91 6.79
CA ILE A 342 -18.82 -2.75 7.29
C ILE A 342 -17.82 -1.96 8.15
N ASN A 343 -17.72 -0.64 7.92
CA ASN A 343 -17.10 0.35 8.82
C ASN A 343 -15.60 0.18 9.05
N GLU A 344 -14.93 -0.52 8.16
CA GLU A 344 -13.49 -0.70 8.31
C GLU A 344 -12.76 0.64 8.16
N PHE A 345 -13.28 1.59 7.37
CA PHE A 345 -12.68 2.91 7.24
C PHE A 345 -12.77 3.72 8.53
N GLU A 346 -13.93 3.76 9.19
CA GLU A 346 -14.10 4.49 10.47
C GLU A 346 -13.22 3.89 11.57
N LYS A 347 -13.13 2.57 11.66
CA LYS A 347 -12.27 1.88 12.64
C LYS A 347 -10.78 2.16 12.42
N ASN A 348 -10.31 2.08 11.18
CA ASN A 348 -8.91 2.35 10.85
C ASN A 348 -8.56 3.82 11.06
N GLN A 349 -9.42 4.74 10.62
CA GLN A 349 -9.21 6.17 10.84
C GLN A 349 -9.23 6.53 12.34
N ALA A 350 -10.06 5.87 13.15
CA ALA A 350 -10.04 6.03 14.60
C ALA A 350 -8.70 5.59 15.22
N LEU A 351 -8.16 4.45 14.79
CA LEU A 351 -6.85 4.00 15.27
C LEU A 351 -5.72 4.91 14.79
N ALA A 352 -5.76 5.36 13.54
CA ALA A 352 -4.76 6.26 12.97
C ALA A 352 -4.74 7.60 13.71
N SER A 353 -5.91 8.21 13.94
CA SER A 353 -6.05 9.49 14.67
C SER A 353 -5.69 9.35 16.15
N TRP A 354 -5.92 8.16 16.76
CA TRP A 354 -5.50 7.88 18.13
C TRP A 354 -3.98 8.00 18.32
N TYR A 355 -3.21 7.63 17.30
CA TYR A 355 -1.74 7.67 17.32
C TYR A 355 -1.14 8.86 16.56
N ASP A 356 -1.96 9.85 16.17
CA ASP A 356 -1.55 11.00 15.36
C ASP A 356 -0.83 10.60 14.06
N LEU A 357 -1.34 9.56 13.40
CA LEU A 357 -0.83 9.05 12.14
C LEU A 357 -1.81 9.36 11.00
N PRO A 358 -1.35 9.91 9.87
CA PRO A 358 -2.01 9.77 8.59
C PRO A 358 -2.37 8.30 8.28
N TRP A 359 -3.49 8.12 7.59
CA TRP A 359 -3.91 6.80 7.11
C TRP A 359 -3.81 6.72 5.58
N LEU A 360 -3.00 5.79 5.08
CA LEU A 360 -2.71 5.63 3.65
C LEU A 360 -3.25 4.29 3.12
N ALA A 361 -3.39 4.18 1.80
CA ALA A 361 -3.55 2.89 1.13
C ALA A 361 -2.22 2.50 0.47
N TYR A 362 -1.59 1.42 0.91
CA TYR A 362 -0.37 0.91 0.26
C TYR A 362 -0.67 0.17 -1.05
N GLU A 363 -1.93 -0.23 -1.21
CA GLU A 363 -2.52 -0.73 -2.44
C GLU A 363 -4.04 -0.65 -2.36
N GLY A 364 -4.73 -0.78 -3.48
CA GLY A 364 -6.19 -0.82 -3.51
C GLY A 364 -6.78 -0.63 -4.91
N GLY A 365 -8.10 -0.62 -4.98
CA GLY A 365 -8.85 -0.37 -6.21
C GLY A 365 -9.97 -1.36 -6.47
N ALA A 366 -10.30 -1.54 -7.75
CA ALA A 366 -11.30 -2.52 -8.19
C ALA A 366 -10.71 -3.93 -8.18
N ASP A 367 -11.28 -4.85 -7.39
CA ASP A 367 -10.81 -6.22 -7.30
C ASP A 367 -11.79 -7.21 -7.97
N SER A 368 -11.34 -7.81 -9.07
CA SER A 368 -12.04 -8.85 -9.82
C SER A 368 -11.37 -10.22 -9.75
N PHE A 369 -10.52 -10.47 -8.73
CA PHE A 369 -9.87 -11.75 -8.46
C PHE A 369 -10.80 -12.97 -8.60
N GLY A 370 -10.23 -14.14 -8.84
CA GLY A 370 -10.94 -15.42 -8.85
C GLY A 370 -11.19 -16.00 -10.25
N PRO A 371 -11.40 -17.32 -10.34
CA PRO A 371 -11.45 -18.04 -11.61
C PRO A 371 -12.72 -17.79 -12.44
N GLY A 372 -13.78 -17.28 -11.82
CA GLY A 372 -15.09 -17.14 -12.46
C GLY A 372 -15.19 -16.00 -13.48
N SER A 373 -15.86 -16.25 -14.61
CA SER A 373 -16.41 -15.24 -15.52
C SER A 373 -15.40 -14.20 -16.04
N HIS A 374 -14.18 -14.60 -16.43
CA HIS A 374 -13.11 -13.68 -16.86
C HIS A 374 -13.53 -12.69 -17.95
N ASN A 375 -14.23 -13.16 -18.99
CA ASN A 375 -14.69 -12.29 -20.09
C ASN A 375 -15.69 -11.22 -19.62
N ALA A 376 -16.57 -11.56 -18.68
CA ALA A 376 -17.52 -10.60 -18.12
C ALA A 376 -16.83 -9.59 -17.20
N LYS A 377 -15.82 -10.03 -16.44
CA LYS A 377 -14.98 -9.16 -15.61
C LYS A 377 -14.16 -8.20 -16.46
N LEU A 378 -13.60 -8.67 -17.58
CA LEU A 378 -12.93 -7.84 -18.59
C LEU A 378 -13.89 -6.79 -19.14
N ALA A 379 -15.05 -7.22 -19.65
CA ALA A 379 -16.06 -6.33 -20.21
C ALA A 379 -16.54 -5.29 -19.19
N ALA A 380 -16.76 -5.68 -17.93
CA ALA A 380 -17.12 -4.77 -16.85
C ALA A 380 -16.02 -3.71 -16.58
N ASN A 381 -14.73 -4.08 -16.64
CA ASN A 381 -13.63 -3.13 -16.46
C ASN A 381 -13.47 -2.15 -17.64
N GLN A 382 -13.98 -2.52 -18.82
CA GLN A 382 -14.02 -1.67 -20.02
C GLN A 382 -15.31 -0.85 -20.13
N ASP A 383 -16.33 -1.19 -19.35
CA ASP A 383 -17.62 -0.49 -19.32
C ASP A 383 -17.47 0.92 -18.73
N PRO A 384 -18.09 1.96 -19.32
CA PRO A 384 -18.03 3.32 -18.80
C PRO A 384 -18.46 3.46 -17.32
N ARG A 385 -19.38 2.62 -16.83
CA ARG A 385 -19.82 2.64 -15.42
C ARG A 385 -18.69 2.35 -14.43
N MET A 386 -17.60 1.71 -14.86
CA MET A 386 -16.43 1.48 -14.02
C MET A 386 -15.76 2.79 -13.57
N GLN A 387 -15.80 3.83 -14.40
CA GLN A 387 -15.29 5.16 -14.04
C GLN A 387 -16.01 5.69 -12.80
N ASP A 388 -17.34 5.66 -12.79
CA ASP A 388 -18.17 6.16 -11.69
C ASP A 388 -17.96 5.36 -10.41
N LEU A 389 -17.83 4.03 -10.51
CA LEU A 389 -17.55 3.16 -9.36
C LEU A 389 -16.20 3.50 -8.73
N CYS A 390 -15.17 3.65 -9.54
CA CYS A 390 -13.83 4.04 -9.10
C CYS A 390 -13.84 5.42 -8.42
N GLN A 391 -14.54 6.40 -8.98
CA GLN A 391 -14.65 7.75 -8.40
C GLN A 391 -15.42 7.74 -7.08
N ARG A 392 -16.56 7.04 -7.01
CA ARG A 392 -17.33 6.88 -5.77
C ARG A 392 -16.49 6.22 -4.68
N TYR A 393 -15.69 5.23 -5.05
CA TYR A 393 -14.82 4.54 -4.10
C TYR A 393 -13.73 5.46 -3.54
N LEU A 394 -12.99 6.12 -4.42
CA LEU A 394 -11.92 7.05 -4.02
C LEU A 394 -12.49 8.25 -3.27
N GLY A 395 -13.65 8.76 -3.67
CA GLY A 395 -14.40 9.78 -2.93
C GLY A 395 -14.68 9.34 -1.49
N SER A 396 -15.21 8.13 -1.31
CA SER A 396 -15.46 7.54 0.02
C SER A 396 -14.18 7.39 0.84
N TRP A 397 -13.06 6.99 0.21
CA TRP A 397 -11.76 6.88 0.87
C TRP A 397 -11.28 8.23 1.43
N TYR A 398 -11.26 9.28 0.60
CA TYR A 398 -10.81 10.60 1.01
C TYR A 398 -11.76 11.25 2.02
N GLN A 399 -13.07 11.10 1.84
CA GLN A 399 -14.09 11.56 2.81
C GLN A 399 -13.88 10.92 4.19
N ALA A 400 -13.50 9.65 4.25
CA ALA A 400 -13.25 8.94 5.50
C ALA A 400 -11.90 9.29 6.18
N GLY A 401 -11.12 10.23 5.63
CA GLY A 401 -9.83 10.66 6.20
C GLY A 401 -8.62 9.93 5.63
N GLY A 402 -8.86 8.98 4.72
CA GLY A 402 -7.79 8.36 3.93
C GLY A 402 -7.02 9.41 3.13
N GLN A 403 -5.71 9.27 3.06
CA GLN A 403 -4.82 10.17 2.32
C GLN A 403 -4.25 9.45 1.09
N LEU A 404 -2.93 9.54 0.84
CA LEU A 404 -2.28 8.92 -0.33
C LEU A 404 -2.82 7.51 -0.60
N PHE A 405 -3.36 7.31 -1.80
CA PHE A 405 -3.93 6.05 -2.25
C PHE A 405 -3.08 5.47 -3.37
N MET A 406 -2.44 4.33 -3.13
CA MET A 406 -1.74 3.59 -4.18
C MET A 406 -2.74 2.69 -4.90
N TRP A 407 -3.16 3.05 -6.12
CA TRP A 407 -3.86 2.10 -6.97
C TRP A 407 -2.93 0.93 -7.29
N PHE A 408 -3.41 -0.32 -7.13
CA PHE A 408 -2.55 -1.51 -7.04
C PHE A 408 -1.50 -1.58 -8.15
N THR A 409 -1.92 -1.47 -9.42
CA THR A 409 -0.98 -1.45 -10.55
C THR A 409 -1.26 -0.29 -11.51
N ALA A 410 -0.29 0.62 -11.61
CA ALA A 410 -0.33 1.70 -12.59
C ALA A 410 -0.10 1.19 -14.02
N GLY A 411 0.69 0.13 -14.22
CA GLY A 411 1.09 -0.37 -15.53
C GLY A 411 0.00 -1.09 -16.34
N ALA A 412 0.41 -1.78 -17.40
CA ALA A 412 -0.45 -2.65 -18.20
C ALA A 412 -0.39 -4.10 -17.70
N GLY A 413 -1.49 -4.85 -17.83
CA GLY A 413 -1.53 -6.27 -17.45
C GLY A 413 -2.69 -7.05 -18.08
N ASN A 414 -2.75 -8.34 -17.77
CA ASN A 414 -3.70 -9.26 -18.39
C ASN A 414 -4.97 -9.42 -17.54
N TRP A 415 -6.07 -8.83 -18.02
CA TRP A 415 -7.37 -8.84 -17.34
C TRP A 415 -8.20 -10.12 -17.52
N THR A 416 -7.71 -11.11 -18.29
CA THR A 416 -8.40 -12.39 -18.49
C THR A 416 -7.81 -13.52 -17.63
N THR A 417 -7.15 -13.18 -16.52
CA THR A 417 -6.59 -14.17 -15.59
C THR A 417 -7.42 -14.24 -14.30
N GLN A 418 -7.19 -15.28 -13.52
CA GLN A 418 -7.77 -15.39 -12.16
C GLN A 418 -7.20 -14.34 -11.18
N TYR A 419 -6.13 -13.63 -11.54
CA TYR A 419 -5.48 -12.66 -10.66
C TYR A 419 -6.10 -11.25 -10.77
N GLY A 420 -7.30 -11.13 -11.32
CA GLY A 420 -8.06 -9.89 -11.36
C GLY A 420 -7.57 -8.91 -12.44
N ALA A 421 -8.26 -7.78 -12.52
CA ALA A 421 -7.98 -6.68 -13.44
C ALA A 421 -7.58 -5.43 -12.64
N TRP A 422 -6.52 -5.54 -11.84
CA TRP A 422 -6.08 -4.47 -10.95
C TRP A 422 -5.33 -3.34 -11.68
N GLU A 423 -4.81 -3.62 -12.87
CA GLU A 423 -4.09 -2.67 -13.71
C GLU A 423 -5.00 -1.58 -14.25
N LEU A 424 -4.45 -0.40 -14.55
CA LEU A 424 -5.23 0.68 -15.16
C LEU A 424 -5.55 0.44 -16.63
N THR A 425 -4.71 -0.35 -17.33
CA THR A 425 -4.89 -0.67 -18.74
C THR A 425 -4.41 -2.08 -19.07
N THR A 426 -4.80 -2.61 -20.22
CA THR A 426 -4.26 -3.87 -20.78
C THR A 426 -3.05 -3.62 -21.68
N ASP A 427 -2.85 -2.38 -22.13
CA ASP A 427 -1.76 -1.97 -23.01
C ASP A 427 -1.38 -0.51 -22.71
N LEU A 428 -0.09 -0.22 -22.58
CA LEU A 428 0.40 1.14 -22.33
C LEU A 428 0.10 2.10 -23.50
N ALA A 429 -0.19 1.58 -24.70
CA ALA A 429 -0.67 2.40 -25.81
C ALA A 429 -2.15 2.80 -25.67
N ILE A 430 -2.93 2.09 -24.85
CA ILE A 430 -4.32 2.44 -24.53
C ILE A 430 -4.31 3.39 -23.34
N THR A 431 -4.39 4.68 -23.65
CA THR A 431 -4.27 5.78 -22.68
C THR A 431 -5.62 6.26 -22.14
N ASP A 432 -6.73 5.64 -22.57
CA ASP A 432 -8.09 6.11 -22.27
C ASP A 432 -9.02 4.94 -21.89
N THR A 433 -8.77 4.33 -20.73
CA THR A 433 -9.68 3.34 -20.12
C THR A 433 -10.58 4.00 -19.08
N PRO A 434 -11.73 3.40 -18.68
CA PRO A 434 -12.56 3.94 -17.59
C PRO A 434 -11.79 4.17 -16.28
N LYS A 435 -10.84 3.28 -15.96
CA LYS A 435 -9.97 3.42 -14.78
C LYS A 435 -8.95 4.56 -14.95
N ILE A 436 -8.39 4.77 -16.14
CA ILE A 436 -7.51 5.93 -16.41
C ILE A 436 -8.30 7.24 -16.30
N ARG A 437 -9.50 7.33 -16.91
CA ARG A 437 -10.38 8.50 -16.78
C ARG A 437 -10.73 8.80 -15.33
N CYS A 438 -10.98 7.75 -14.53
CA CYS A 438 -11.16 7.90 -13.09
C CYS A 438 -9.93 8.54 -12.44
N MET A 439 -8.71 8.03 -12.68
CA MET A 439 -7.48 8.61 -12.13
C MET A 439 -7.31 10.06 -12.56
N ASP A 440 -7.44 10.36 -13.85
CA ASP A 440 -7.23 11.70 -14.39
C ASP A 440 -8.25 12.70 -13.80
N GLN A 441 -9.51 12.30 -13.65
CA GLN A 441 -10.53 13.14 -13.02
C GLN A 441 -10.29 13.33 -11.51
N MET A 442 -9.87 12.28 -10.79
CA MET A 442 -9.55 12.39 -9.35
C MET A 442 -8.30 13.23 -9.10
N LEU A 443 -7.32 13.21 -10.00
CA LEU A 443 -6.10 14.01 -9.90
C LEU A 443 -6.33 15.48 -10.29
N ALA A 444 -7.22 15.75 -11.25
CA ALA A 444 -7.57 17.11 -11.67
C ALA A 444 -8.62 17.78 -10.76
N GLY A 445 -9.45 16.98 -10.08
CA GLY A 445 -10.51 17.47 -9.21
C GLY A 445 -10.01 17.98 -7.86
N PRO A 446 -10.83 18.75 -7.13
CA PRO A 446 -10.53 19.12 -5.76
C PRO A 446 -10.51 17.86 -4.88
N SER A 447 -9.70 17.87 -3.83
CA SER A 447 -9.76 16.83 -2.81
C SER A 447 -11.16 16.80 -2.17
N PRO A 448 -11.81 15.62 -2.06
CA PRO A 448 -13.09 15.50 -1.37
C PRO A 448 -13.00 16.04 0.07
N SER A 449 -14.04 16.75 0.51
CA SER A 449 -14.12 17.22 1.90
C SER A 449 -14.27 16.03 2.84
N LEU A 450 -13.62 16.10 4.01
CA LEU A 450 -13.80 15.09 5.05
C LEU A 450 -15.26 15.00 5.49
N GLU A 451 -15.76 13.79 5.67
CA GLU A 451 -17.13 13.52 6.10
C GLU A 451 -17.13 12.50 7.24
N GLY A 452 -17.30 13.00 8.47
CA GLY A 452 -17.49 12.18 9.65
C GLY A 452 -18.96 12.11 10.05
N ARG A 453 -19.38 10.95 10.55
CA ARG A 453 -20.71 10.75 11.13
C ARG A 453 -20.90 11.57 12.41
N ASN A 454 -19.92 11.55 13.30
CA ASN A 454 -19.90 12.40 14.49
C ASN A 454 -19.12 13.67 14.16
N LYS A 455 -19.68 14.85 14.49
CA LYS A 455 -19.12 16.16 14.11
C LYS A 455 -18.87 17.06 15.31
N ALA A 456 -17.86 17.91 15.20
CA ALA A 456 -17.57 19.00 16.13
C ALA A 456 -17.50 20.36 15.39
N PRO A 457 -18.25 21.38 15.83
CA PRO A 457 -19.28 21.31 16.86
C PRO A 457 -20.48 20.46 16.39
N GLY A 458 -21.19 19.82 17.32
CA GLY A 458 -22.27 18.91 16.98
C GLY A 458 -22.76 18.03 18.13
N ARG A 459 -23.82 17.28 17.88
CA ARG A 459 -24.48 16.36 18.82
C ARG A 459 -24.67 15.02 18.13
N PHE A 460 -24.29 13.93 18.79
CA PHE A 460 -24.38 12.59 18.23
C PHE A 460 -24.70 11.54 19.30
N ASP A 461 -25.28 10.43 18.86
CA ASP A 461 -25.69 9.31 19.72
C ASP A 461 -24.45 8.65 20.36
N ALA A 462 -24.50 8.30 21.63
CA ALA A 462 -23.41 7.58 22.30
C ALA A 462 -23.25 6.13 21.82
N TYR A 463 -24.23 5.57 21.12
CA TYR A 463 -24.08 4.31 20.40
C TYR A 463 -23.34 4.50 19.07
N ALA A 464 -23.09 5.74 18.63
CA ALA A 464 -22.35 6.04 17.41
C ALA A 464 -20.81 5.92 17.56
N TYR A 465 -20.35 4.89 18.27
CA TYR A 465 -18.92 4.61 18.39
C TYR A 465 -18.35 3.99 17.11
N ALA A 466 -17.04 4.03 16.96
CA ALA A 466 -16.32 3.57 15.78
C ALA A 466 -16.67 2.10 15.48
N GLY A 467 -17.28 1.87 14.31
CA GLY A 467 -17.68 0.54 13.87
C GLY A 467 -19.12 0.12 14.21
N ASN A 468 -19.92 0.93 14.92
CA ASN A 468 -21.33 0.64 15.25
C ASN A 468 -22.31 1.61 14.59
N PHE A 469 -23.32 1.10 13.90
CA PHE A 469 -24.16 1.86 12.95
C PHE A 469 -25.66 1.63 13.19
N PRO A 470 -26.51 2.62 12.92
CA PRO A 470 -27.95 2.48 13.09
C PRO A 470 -28.55 1.53 12.03
N PRO A 471 -29.62 0.79 12.37
CA PRO A 471 -30.21 0.69 13.70
C PRO A 471 -29.30 -0.08 14.68
N TYR A 472 -29.08 0.50 15.87
CA TYR A 472 -28.20 -0.10 16.87
C TYR A 472 -28.87 -1.31 17.52
N SER A 473 -28.17 -2.46 17.51
CA SER A 473 -28.66 -3.67 18.16
C SER A 473 -28.64 -3.52 19.68
N ASP A 474 -29.48 -4.28 20.39
CA ASP A 474 -29.48 -4.26 21.86
C ASP A 474 -28.14 -4.75 22.43
N ALA A 475 -27.46 -5.66 21.71
CA ALA A 475 -26.11 -6.09 22.06
C ALA A 475 -25.10 -4.92 22.01
N SER A 476 -25.13 -4.07 20.98
CA SER A 476 -24.20 -2.92 20.89
C SER A 476 -24.57 -1.81 21.87
N LYS A 477 -25.86 -1.57 22.14
CA LYS A 477 -26.27 -0.66 23.23
C LYS A 477 -25.77 -1.15 24.59
N ASN A 478 -25.84 -2.46 24.85
CA ASN A 478 -25.36 -3.04 26.10
C ASN A 478 -23.83 -2.92 26.28
N GLN A 479 -23.06 -2.79 25.20
CA GLN A 479 -21.61 -2.51 25.29
C GLN A 479 -21.33 -1.13 25.89
N VAL A 480 -22.20 -0.14 25.65
CA VAL A 480 -22.12 1.17 26.30
C VAL A 480 -22.65 1.09 27.74
N ARG A 481 -23.80 0.44 27.95
CA ARG A 481 -24.49 0.36 29.26
C ARG A 481 -23.70 -0.35 30.36
N ASN A 482 -22.99 -1.40 29.98
CA ASN A 482 -22.35 -2.33 30.89
C ASN A 482 -20.85 -2.45 30.59
N LEU A 483 -20.21 -1.34 30.18
CA LEU A 483 -18.79 -1.32 29.88
C LEU A 483 -17.99 -1.60 31.17
N ALA A 484 -17.34 -2.77 31.25
CA ALA A 484 -16.60 -3.19 32.43
C ALA A 484 -15.40 -2.26 32.74
N PRO A 485 -14.98 -2.14 34.01
CA PRO A 485 -13.75 -1.41 34.38
C PRO A 485 -12.53 -1.80 33.54
N GLY A 486 -11.77 -0.81 33.08
CA GLY A 486 -10.62 -0.95 32.19
C GLY A 486 -10.97 -1.12 30.71
N ARG A 487 -12.25 -1.28 30.34
CA ARG A 487 -12.68 -1.34 28.94
C ARG A 487 -12.95 0.05 28.39
N SER A 488 -12.79 0.21 27.08
CA SER A 488 -12.89 1.49 26.39
C SER A 488 -13.81 1.42 25.17
N ILE A 489 -14.37 2.57 24.80
CA ILE A 489 -15.12 2.81 23.57
C ILE A 489 -14.52 4.04 22.87
N ASP A 490 -14.30 3.90 21.55
CA ASP A 490 -13.72 4.94 20.72
C ASP A 490 -14.79 5.60 19.84
N TYR A 491 -14.80 6.91 19.80
CA TYR A 491 -15.64 7.72 18.93
C TYR A 491 -14.75 8.48 17.96
N LEU A 492 -14.95 8.26 16.67
CA LEU A 492 -14.32 9.07 15.64
C LEU A 492 -15.15 10.33 15.40
N VAL A 493 -14.55 11.49 15.60
CA VAL A 493 -15.19 12.81 15.50
C VAL A 493 -14.48 13.65 14.43
N GLN A 494 -15.24 14.17 13.48
CA GLN A 494 -14.75 15.13 12.49
C GLN A 494 -14.98 16.56 12.98
N ALA A 495 -13.89 17.24 13.38
CA ALA A 495 -13.90 18.65 13.71
C ALA A 495 -13.71 19.49 12.45
N THR A 496 -14.49 20.56 12.35
CA THR A 496 -14.45 21.50 11.22
C THR A 496 -13.21 22.38 11.23
N GLN A 497 -12.68 22.68 12.42
CA GLN A 497 -11.50 23.50 12.62
C GLN A 497 -10.76 23.04 13.89
N THR A 498 -9.47 23.40 13.99
CA THR A 498 -8.73 23.23 15.23
C THR A 498 -9.26 24.21 16.28
N GLY A 499 -9.46 23.74 17.50
CA GLY A 499 -9.90 24.59 18.60
C GLY A 499 -10.22 23.83 19.87
N ASP A 500 -10.53 24.60 20.90
CA ASP A 500 -11.05 24.09 22.17
C ASP A 500 -12.57 23.92 22.06
N TYR A 501 -13.06 22.85 22.67
CA TYR A 501 -14.46 22.48 22.72
C TYR A 501 -14.83 22.04 24.13
N GLN A 502 -16.11 22.16 24.46
CA GLN A 502 -16.73 21.59 25.64
C GLN A 502 -17.47 20.31 25.25
N LEU A 503 -17.01 19.15 25.73
CA LEU A 503 -17.72 17.88 25.62
C LEU A 503 -18.75 17.76 26.75
N LEU A 504 -20.03 17.72 26.40
CA LEU A 504 -21.12 17.41 27.31
C LEU A 504 -21.60 15.98 27.04
N LEU A 505 -21.68 15.18 28.10
CA LEU A 505 -22.21 13.83 28.07
C LEU A 505 -23.64 13.84 28.62
N SER A 506 -24.54 13.08 28.01
CA SER A 506 -25.82 12.71 28.63
C SER A 506 -25.73 11.27 29.10
N ALA A 507 -25.95 11.04 30.40
CA ALA A 507 -25.79 9.72 30.99
C ALA A 507 -26.94 9.37 31.96
N ALA A 508 -27.43 8.14 31.91
CA ALA A 508 -28.23 7.54 32.97
C ALA A 508 -27.33 6.62 33.80
N THR A 509 -27.46 6.62 35.12
CA THR A 509 -26.63 5.77 35.99
C THR A 509 -27.50 4.94 36.93
N ALA A 510 -27.11 3.71 37.21
CA ALA A 510 -27.82 2.89 38.20
C ALA A 510 -27.67 3.45 39.61
N SER A 511 -26.51 4.03 39.91
CA SER A 511 -26.15 4.61 41.21
C SER A 511 -24.98 5.60 41.08
N SER A 512 -24.61 6.27 42.17
CA SER A 512 -23.42 7.13 42.25
C SER A 512 -22.11 6.32 42.21
N GLY A 513 -20.98 6.98 41.93
CA GLY A 513 -19.66 6.32 41.92
C GLY A 513 -19.26 5.66 40.58
N ASN A 514 -20.07 5.82 39.53
CA ASN A 514 -19.67 5.50 38.15
C ASN A 514 -18.68 6.55 37.65
N ARG A 515 -17.46 6.14 37.27
CA ARG A 515 -16.39 7.05 36.84
C ARG A 515 -15.76 6.61 35.53
N ILE A 516 -15.43 7.59 34.70
CA ILE A 516 -14.79 7.39 33.40
C ILE A 516 -13.47 8.18 33.29
N ASP A 517 -12.56 7.69 32.47
CA ASP A 517 -11.46 8.47 31.91
C ASP A 517 -11.80 8.89 30.48
N LEU A 518 -11.41 10.11 30.10
CA LEU A 518 -11.54 10.60 28.73
C LEU A 518 -10.15 10.88 28.17
N SER A 519 -9.89 10.39 26.96
CA SER A 519 -8.69 10.70 26.20
C SER A 519 -9.05 11.18 24.79
N VAL A 520 -8.22 12.05 24.23
CA VAL A 520 -8.32 12.59 22.87
C VAL A 520 -7.00 12.34 22.17
N ASN A 521 -7.02 11.63 21.04
CA ASN A 521 -5.83 11.33 20.24
C ASN A 521 -4.65 10.80 21.09
N GLY A 522 -4.92 9.81 21.95
CA GLY A 522 -3.91 9.23 22.84
C GLY A 522 -3.67 9.99 24.15
N GLN A 523 -4.07 11.27 24.24
CA GLN A 523 -3.81 12.12 25.40
C GLN A 523 -4.98 12.12 26.39
N ARG A 524 -4.72 11.82 27.66
CA ARG A 524 -5.75 11.82 28.70
C ARG A 524 -6.11 13.26 29.09
N VAL A 525 -7.40 13.62 28.96
CA VAL A 525 -7.93 14.96 29.24
C VAL A 525 -8.84 15.00 30.47
N ALA A 526 -9.45 13.86 30.86
CA ALA A 526 -10.19 13.73 32.11
C ALA A 526 -9.82 12.43 32.82
N ASN A 527 -9.75 12.50 34.14
CA ASN A 527 -9.20 11.45 35.01
C ASN A 527 -10.20 11.16 36.14
N GLY A 528 -10.96 10.07 36.02
CA GLY A 528 -11.98 9.66 36.98
C GLY A 528 -13.17 10.61 37.07
N PHE A 529 -13.61 11.15 35.95
CA PHE A 529 -14.80 12.00 35.84
C PHE A 529 -16.03 11.22 36.33
N GLU A 530 -16.72 11.76 37.33
CA GLU A 530 -17.87 11.11 37.94
C GLU A 530 -19.17 11.43 37.18
N LEU A 531 -19.86 10.37 36.75
CA LEU A 531 -21.17 10.47 36.13
C LEU A 531 -22.22 10.65 37.23
N SER A 532 -22.88 11.81 37.21
CA SER A 532 -23.99 12.15 38.10
C SER A 532 -25.28 11.52 37.60
N GLY A 533 -26.06 10.91 38.51
CA GLY A 533 -27.37 10.35 38.23
C GLY A 533 -27.96 9.63 39.44
N SER A 534 -29.26 9.32 39.39
CA SER A 534 -30.01 8.74 40.50
C SER A 534 -30.94 7.59 40.08
N GLY A 535 -30.61 6.88 38.99
CA GLY A 535 -31.37 5.77 38.44
C GLY A 535 -31.50 5.79 36.92
N TRP A 536 -32.05 4.70 36.36
CA TRP A 536 -32.20 4.49 34.91
C TRP A 536 -33.35 5.28 34.26
N SER A 537 -34.17 5.97 35.05
CA SER A 537 -35.41 6.59 34.58
C SER A 537 -35.19 7.86 33.75
N GLN A 538 -34.09 8.58 33.96
CA GLN A 538 -33.74 9.79 33.21
C GLN A 538 -32.22 9.90 33.03
N ALA A 539 -31.80 10.29 31.83
CA ALA A 539 -30.42 10.70 31.60
C ALA A 539 -30.21 12.17 32.01
N VAL A 540 -29.08 12.43 32.64
CA VAL A 540 -28.68 13.74 33.13
C VAL A 540 -27.51 14.25 32.29
N GLU A 541 -27.57 15.52 31.88
CA GLU A 541 -26.44 16.20 31.25
C GLU A 541 -25.34 16.42 32.29
N GLN A 542 -24.13 15.95 31.98
CA GLN A 542 -22.98 15.99 32.86
C GLN A 542 -22.26 17.33 32.76
N LYS A 543 -21.40 17.62 33.76
CA LYS A 543 -20.52 18.80 33.70
C LYS A 543 -19.67 18.79 32.42
N PRO A 544 -19.48 19.94 31.75
CA PRO A 544 -18.63 20.02 30.58
C PRO A 544 -17.20 19.56 30.84
N ILE A 545 -16.63 18.84 29.88
CA ILE A 545 -15.22 18.43 29.87
C ILE A 545 -14.50 19.19 28.75
N PRO A 546 -13.50 20.03 29.06
CA PRO A 546 -12.74 20.73 28.03
C PRO A 546 -11.91 19.73 27.22
N VAL A 547 -11.95 19.85 25.89
CA VAL A 547 -11.18 19.03 24.95
C VAL A 547 -10.62 19.92 23.85
N THR A 548 -9.40 19.65 23.38
CA THR A 548 -8.83 20.31 22.21
C THR A 548 -8.88 19.35 21.04
N LEU A 549 -9.43 19.77 19.90
CA LEU A 549 -9.54 18.98 18.68
C LEU A 549 -8.71 19.64 17.57
N HIS A 550 -8.10 18.82 16.71
CA HIS A 550 -7.50 19.29 15.45
C HIS A 550 -8.55 19.32 14.34
N ALA A 551 -8.39 20.19 13.35
CA ALA A 551 -9.19 20.14 12.14
C ALA A 551 -9.10 18.74 11.49
N GLY A 552 -10.25 18.16 11.13
CA GLY A 552 -10.35 16.80 10.62
C GLY A 552 -10.72 15.78 11.70
N PHE A 553 -10.22 14.56 11.56
CA PHE A 553 -10.63 13.44 12.41
C PHE A 553 -9.85 13.37 13.72
N ASN A 554 -10.58 13.16 14.82
CA ASN A 554 -10.08 13.00 16.17
C ASN A 554 -10.73 11.78 16.82
N THR A 555 -9.98 11.05 17.63
CA THR A 555 -10.50 9.90 18.38
C THR A 555 -10.71 10.28 19.84
N LEU A 556 -11.97 10.25 20.28
CA LEU A 556 -12.34 10.33 21.68
C LEU A 556 -12.45 8.93 22.25
N ARG A 557 -11.64 8.60 23.25
CA ARG A 557 -11.71 7.33 23.98
C ARG A 557 -12.31 7.55 25.36
N ILE A 558 -13.42 6.87 25.64
CA ILE A 558 -14.01 6.80 26.97
C ILE A 558 -13.67 5.45 27.57
N THR A 559 -12.98 5.45 28.71
CA THR A 559 -12.61 4.23 29.45
C THR A 559 -13.39 4.17 30.76
N THR A 560 -14.06 3.06 31.04
CA THR A 560 -14.67 2.86 32.35
C THR A 560 -13.57 2.71 33.40
N ARG A 561 -13.56 3.57 34.41
CA ARG A 561 -12.67 3.41 35.56
C ARG A 561 -13.34 2.61 36.67
N THR A 562 -14.52 3.05 37.09
CA THR A 562 -15.34 2.33 38.07
C THR A 562 -16.76 2.24 37.57
N SER A 563 -17.37 1.07 37.73
CA SER A 563 -18.78 0.84 37.42
C SER A 563 -19.48 0.38 38.70
N ASN A 564 -20.50 1.13 39.11
CA ASN A 564 -21.35 0.82 40.26
C ASN A 564 -22.79 0.65 39.77
N GLY A 565 -23.15 -0.60 39.48
CA GLY A 565 -24.45 -0.95 38.89
C GLY A 565 -24.63 -0.58 37.41
N GLY A 566 -23.63 0.03 36.76
CA GLY A 566 -23.65 0.39 35.35
C GLY A 566 -24.10 1.84 35.06
N TYR A 567 -23.84 2.28 33.83
CA TYR A 567 -24.24 3.58 33.30
C TYR A 567 -24.46 3.49 31.80
N ASP A 568 -25.36 4.32 31.26
CA ASP A 568 -25.66 4.42 29.83
C ASP A 568 -25.36 5.82 29.36
N LEU A 569 -24.31 5.97 28.56
CA LEU A 569 -24.15 7.17 27.76
C LEU A 569 -25.22 7.12 26.68
N GLN A 570 -26.02 8.17 26.59
CA GLN A 570 -27.03 8.31 25.54
C GLN A 570 -26.58 9.27 24.45
N GLN A 571 -25.72 10.23 24.80
CA GLN A 571 -25.35 11.28 23.87
C GLN A 571 -24.06 11.99 24.22
N LEU A 572 -23.36 12.43 23.18
CA LEU A 572 -22.21 13.32 23.25
C LEU A 572 -22.54 14.61 22.49
N THR A 573 -22.21 15.76 23.07
CA THR A 573 -22.33 17.08 22.43
C THR A 573 -21.01 17.83 22.55
N LEU A 574 -20.47 18.31 21.43
CA LEU A 574 -19.28 19.16 21.38
C LEU A 574 -19.70 20.57 21.02
N LYS A 575 -19.47 21.52 21.95
CA LYS A 575 -19.72 22.96 21.75
C LYS A 575 -18.39 23.71 21.65
N PRO A 576 -18.26 24.75 20.82
CA PRO A 576 -17.07 25.60 20.80
C PRO A 576 -16.84 26.31 22.14
#